data_AF-A0A6P1M453-F1
#
_entry.id   AF-A0A6P1M453-F1
#
_cell.length_a   1.000
_cell.length_b   1.000
_cell.length_c   1.000
_cell.angle_alpha   90.00
_cell.angle_beta   90.00
_cell.angle_gamma   90.00
#
_symmetry.space_group_name_H-M   'P 1'
#
loop_
_entity.id
_entity.type
_entity.pdbx_description
1 polymer ?
#
loop_
_entity_poly.entity_id
_entity_poly.type
_entity_poly.pdbx_seq_one_letter_code
_entity_poly.pdbx_strand_id
1 'polypeptide(L)'
;MSTSPLLPHGGYEKLRAYKVAEVVYDATVVFCDRFVEKSSRTHDQMVQAARSGVRNISEGSGAAATSKKSEMLLTNVARASLSDELLKDYRSFLTQRGLSLWDKDSPKALAMRERLKHDVVEGLPPLKEGRTRLTGLTGLTEFVETAEPEIAANAMVCAVNQAAFLLRRLVERQSRDFVEKGGFTESLYEARTKARAATGDAPECPLCEKEMRKRTAGKGANAGKEFWGCSAYPECRGTLEVGGESDKSDGSDLSDNNSKG
;
A
#
# COMPACT_ATOMS: atom_id res chain seq x y z
N MET A 1 -5.06 8.07 19.84
CA MET A 1 -4.44 7.50 18.62
C MET A 1 -5.48 7.55 17.52
N SER A 2 -5.12 8.04 16.32
CA SER A 2 -6.05 8.42 15.26
C SER A 2 -7.06 7.31 14.92
N THR A 3 -8.34 7.60 15.10
CA THR A 3 -9.53 6.76 14.84
C THR A 3 -9.88 6.70 13.35
N SER A 4 -8.87 6.70 12.48
CA SER A 4 -9.10 6.69 11.04
C SER A 4 -9.31 5.26 10.53
N PRO A 5 -10.36 4.98 9.75
CA PRO A 5 -10.54 3.68 9.10
C PRO A 5 -9.60 3.49 7.89
N LEU A 6 -8.78 4.50 7.55
CA LEU A 6 -7.81 4.38 6.48
C LEU A 6 -6.75 3.33 6.84
N LEU A 7 -6.39 2.50 5.88
CA LEU A 7 -5.32 1.53 6.02
C LEU A 7 -3.95 2.24 6.06
N PRO A 8 -2.88 1.59 6.56
CA PRO A 8 -1.52 2.11 6.44
C PRO A 8 -1.16 2.40 4.98
N HIS A 9 -0.70 3.64 4.74
CA HIS A 9 -0.41 4.20 3.42
C HIS A 9 0.70 5.26 3.52
N GLY A 10 1.26 5.66 2.39
CA GLY A 10 2.39 6.58 2.33
C GLY A 10 3.70 5.97 2.85
N GLY A 11 4.67 6.84 3.16
CA GLY A 11 6.00 6.44 3.68
C GLY A 11 6.85 5.64 2.68
N TYR A 12 6.48 5.68 1.39
CA TYR A 12 7.17 4.97 0.32
C TYR A 12 8.61 5.44 0.16
N GLU A 13 8.93 6.68 0.55
CA GLU A 13 10.27 7.26 0.52
C GLU A 13 11.27 6.48 1.39
N LYS A 14 10.76 5.70 2.37
CA LYS A 14 11.58 4.82 3.23
C LYS A 14 11.83 3.45 2.61
N LEU A 15 11.11 3.07 1.55
CA LEU A 15 11.25 1.78 0.90
C LEU A 15 12.56 1.72 0.11
N ARG A 16 13.34 0.64 0.30
CA ARG A 16 14.51 0.39 -0.55
C ARG A 16 14.14 0.29 -2.03
N ALA A 17 12.99 -0.30 -2.34
CA ALA A 17 12.48 -0.39 -3.72
C ALA A 17 12.30 0.98 -4.36
N TYR A 18 11.74 1.94 -3.61
CA TYR A 18 11.55 3.31 -4.07
C TYR A 18 12.90 4.01 -4.30
N LYS A 19 13.80 4.00 -3.30
CA LYS A 19 15.12 4.63 -3.41
C LYS A 19 15.93 4.13 -4.61
N VAL A 20 15.92 2.82 -4.86
CA VAL A 20 16.63 2.24 -6.01
C VAL A 20 15.95 2.63 -7.32
N ALA A 21 14.61 2.61 -7.39
CA ALA A 21 13.88 3.00 -8.60
C ALA A 21 14.04 4.50 -8.94
N GLU A 22 14.08 5.36 -7.93
CA GLU A 22 14.32 6.80 -8.07
C GLU A 22 15.71 7.07 -8.66
N VAL A 23 16.76 6.46 -8.09
CA VAL A 23 18.12 6.59 -8.62
C VAL A 23 18.24 5.97 -10.02
N VAL A 24 17.54 4.87 -10.30
CA VAL A 24 17.46 4.30 -11.65
C VAL A 24 16.86 5.31 -12.62
N TYR A 25 15.79 6.01 -12.24
CA TYR A 25 15.19 7.05 -13.08
C TYR A 25 16.18 8.17 -13.39
N ASP A 26 16.83 8.74 -12.38
CA ASP A 26 17.78 9.83 -12.56
C ASP A 26 18.97 9.40 -13.44
N ALA A 27 19.53 8.23 -13.17
CA ALA A 27 20.63 7.68 -13.96
C ALA A 27 20.20 7.30 -15.39
N THR A 28 18.94 6.90 -15.61
CA THR A 28 18.39 6.65 -16.95
C THR A 28 18.32 7.94 -17.76
N VAL A 29 17.91 9.07 -17.17
CA VAL A 29 17.89 10.37 -17.86
C VAL A 29 19.31 10.72 -18.33
N VAL A 30 20.30 10.65 -17.43
CA VAL A 30 21.71 10.92 -17.77
C VAL A 30 22.23 9.96 -18.83
N PHE A 31 21.92 8.66 -18.71
CA PHE A 31 22.32 7.66 -19.70
C PHE A 31 21.77 7.99 -21.09
N CYS A 32 20.48 8.32 -21.17
CA CYS A 32 19.83 8.61 -22.44
C CYS A 32 20.39 9.88 -23.06
N ASP A 33 20.60 10.94 -22.28
CA ASP A 33 21.19 12.19 -22.77
C ASP A 33 22.63 12.04 -23.31
N ARG A 34 23.38 11.05 -22.82
CA ARG A 34 24.74 10.76 -23.27
C ARG A 34 24.80 9.84 -24.48
N PHE A 35 23.98 8.80 -24.51
CA PHE A 35 24.22 7.65 -25.39
C PHE A 35 23.07 7.33 -26.34
N VAL A 36 21.92 7.98 -26.18
CA VAL A 36 20.72 7.79 -27.00
C VAL A 36 20.39 9.10 -27.68
N GLU A 37 20.07 9.05 -28.97
CA GLU A 37 19.75 10.25 -29.74
C GLU A 37 18.53 10.97 -29.13
N LYS A 38 18.69 12.25 -28.77
CA LYS A 38 17.71 12.99 -27.95
C LYS A 38 16.33 13.12 -28.60
N SER A 39 16.27 13.17 -29.94
CA SER A 39 15.00 13.22 -30.67
C SER A 39 14.43 11.83 -30.98
N SER A 40 15.07 10.75 -30.53
CA SER A 40 14.63 9.40 -30.84
C SER A 40 13.49 8.96 -29.92
N ARG A 41 12.59 8.16 -30.48
CA ARG A 41 11.52 7.51 -29.72
C ARG A 41 12.07 6.62 -28.59
N THR A 42 13.25 6.03 -28.79
CA THR A 42 13.91 5.19 -27.77
C THR A 42 14.31 5.99 -26.53
N HIS A 43 14.81 7.23 -26.70
CA HIS A 43 15.13 8.11 -25.56
C HIS A 43 13.87 8.33 -24.71
N ASP A 44 12.78 8.78 -25.34
CA ASP A 44 11.50 9.01 -24.66
C ASP A 44 10.98 7.75 -23.96
N GLN A 45 11.04 6.60 -24.63
CA GLN A 45 10.54 5.33 -24.10
C GLN A 45 11.31 4.88 -22.86
N MET A 46 12.65 4.94 -22.90
CA MET A 46 13.49 4.58 -21.76
C MET A 46 13.21 5.49 -20.56
N VAL A 47 13.18 6.82 -20.78
CA VAL A 47 12.91 7.79 -19.71
C VAL A 47 11.51 7.60 -19.13
N GLN A 48 10.50 7.36 -19.97
CA GLN A 48 9.12 7.12 -19.50
C GLN A 48 8.99 5.79 -18.75
N ALA A 49 9.62 4.71 -19.20
CA ALA A 49 9.60 3.43 -18.50
C ALA A 49 10.23 3.55 -17.11
N ALA A 50 11.38 4.24 -17.00
CA ALA A 50 12.03 4.50 -15.72
C ALA A 50 11.16 5.38 -14.80
N ARG A 51 10.57 6.46 -15.34
CA ARG A 51 9.64 7.33 -14.61
C ARG A 51 8.41 6.58 -14.11
N SER A 52 7.81 5.74 -14.95
CA SER A 52 6.69 4.88 -14.60
C SER A 52 7.05 3.94 -13.45
N GLY A 53 8.28 3.40 -13.47
CA GLY A 53 8.82 2.54 -12.43
C GLY A 53 8.78 3.17 -11.02
N VAL A 54 9.14 4.45 -10.89
CA VAL A 54 9.12 5.14 -9.58
C VAL A 54 7.74 5.72 -9.21
N ARG A 55 7.01 6.29 -10.18
CA ARG A 55 5.71 6.94 -9.92
C ARG A 55 4.63 5.97 -9.47
N ASN A 56 4.59 4.79 -10.05
CA ASN A 56 3.61 3.77 -9.65
C ASN A 56 3.85 3.28 -8.20
N ILE A 57 5.07 3.39 -7.65
CA ILE A 57 5.33 3.05 -6.25
C ILE A 57 4.67 4.08 -5.33
N SER A 58 4.85 5.37 -5.62
CA SER A 58 4.28 6.45 -4.80
C SER A 58 2.76 6.51 -4.93
N GLU A 59 2.23 6.36 -6.15
CA GLU A 59 0.79 6.28 -6.41
C GLU A 59 0.16 5.05 -5.75
N GLY A 60 0.82 3.88 -5.83
CA GLY A 60 0.39 2.66 -5.15
C GLY A 60 0.33 2.83 -3.64
N SER A 61 1.37 3.42 -3.06
CA SER A 61 1.44 3.72 -1.63
C SER A 61 0.38 4.72 -1.19
N GLY A 62 0.02 5.70 -2.01
CA GLY A 62 -1.10 6.62 -1.74
C GLY A 62 -2.46 5.93 -1.80
N ALA A 63 -2.69 5.11 -2.84
CA ALA A 63 -3.93 4.35 -3.01
C ALA A 63 -4.17 3.30 -1.91
N ALA A 64 -3.10 2.86 -1.24
CA ALA A 64 -3.15 1.89 -0.15
C ALA A 64 -4.11 2.29 0.99
N ALA A 65 -4.39 3.59 1.16
CA ALA A 65 -5.27 4.13 2.19
C ALA A 65 -6.67 3.51 2.13
N THR A 66 -7.15 3.21 0.92
CA THR A 66 -8.50 2.71 0.66
C THR A 66 -8.53 1.44 -0.19
N SER A 67 -7.41 1.04 -0.80
CA SER A 67 -7.36 -0.15 -1.66
C SER A 67 -5.98 -0.82 -1.71
N LYS A 68 -5.84 -1.95 -0.99
CA LYS A 68 -4.68 -2.85 -1.12
C LYS A 68 -4.55 -3.46 -2.50
N LYS A 69 -5.67 -3.70 -3.20
CA LYS A 69 -5.69 -4.16 -4.58
C LYS A 69 -5.00 -3.17 -5.51
N SER A 70 -5.32 -1.88 -5.37
CA SER A 70 -4.71 -0.82 -6.18
C SER A 70 -3.23 -0.64 -5.84
N GLU A 71 -2.87 -0.71 -4.55
CA GLU A 71 -1.47 -0.69 -4.12
C GLU A 71 -0.64 -1.79 -4.80
N MET A 72 -1.11 -3.04 -4.76
CA MET A 72 -0.44 -4.18 -5.39
C MET A 72 -0.38 -4.06 -6.91
N LEU A 73 -1.46 -3.61 -7.54
CA LEU A 73 -1.53 -3.42 -8.98
C LEU A 73 -0.46 -2.43 -9.44
N LEU A 74 -0.43 -1.23 -8.84
CA LEU A 74 0.51 -0.17 -9.20
C LEU A 74 1.95 -0.61 -8.89
N THR A 75 2.19 -1.27 -7.75
CA THR A 75 3.52 -1.84 -7.46
C THR A 75 3.96 -2.87 -8.51
N ASN A 76 3.03 -3.67 -9.06
CA ASN A 76 3.34 -4.60 -10.14
C ASN A 76 3.53 -3.91 -11.51
N VAL A 77 2.82 -2.80 -11.78
CA VAL A 77 3.07 -1.96 -12.96
C VAL A 77 4.47 -1.35 -12.88
N ALA A 78 4.87 -0.82 -11.73
CA ALA A 78 6.24 -0.34 -11.49
C ALA A 78 7.27 -1.42 -11.82
N ARG A 79 7.05 -2.65 -11.33
CA ARG A 79 7.93 -3.79 -11.62
C ARG A 79 8.02 -4.07 -13.12
N ALA A 80 6.89 -4.11 -13.82
CA ALA A 80 6.82 -4.41 -15.25
C ALA A 80 7.51 -3.32 -16.09
N SER A 81 7.29 -2.03 -15.80
CA SER A 81 7.99 -0.94 -16.48
C SER A 81 9.52 -1.06 -16.36
N LEU A 82 10.03 -1.53 -15.22
CA LEU A 82 11.46 -1.75 -15.04
C LEU A 82 11.96 -3.05 -15.70
N SER A 83 11.30 -4.20 -15.47
CA SER A 83 11.81 -5.50 -15.94
C SER A 83 11.49 -5.81 -17.39
N ASP A 84 10.35 -5.34 -17.88
CA ASP A 84 9.78 -5.78 -19.16
C ASP A 84 9.93 -4.73 -20.26
N GLU A 85 10.20 -3.47 -19.89
CA GLU A 85 10.49 -2.36 -20.82
C GLU A 85 11.93 -1.90 -20.66
N LEU A 86 12.24 -1.15 -19.60
CA LEU A 86 13.53 -0.47 -19.44
C LEU A 86 14.74 -1.42 -19.50
N LEU A 87 14.65 -2.58 -18.84
CA LEU A 87 15.72 -3.57 -18.86
C LEU A 87 16.01 -4.09 -20.29
N LYS A 88 14.98 -4.23 -21.13
CA LYS A 88 15.13 -4.70 -22.51
C LYS A 88 15.77 -3.63 -23.38
N ASP A 89 15.50 -2.35 -23.13
CA ASP A 89 16.14 -1.25 -23.84
C ASP A 89 17.64 -1.19 -23.55
N TYR A 90 18.07 -1.35 -22.29
CA TYR A 90 19.50 -1.43 -21.98
C TYR A 90 20.21 -2.62 -22.62
N ARG A 91 19.54 -3.78 -22.67
CA ARG A 91 20.09 -4.97 -23.36
C ARG A 91 20.19 -4.73 -24.87
N SER A 92 19.16 -4.14 -25.46
CA SER A 92 19.14 -3.78 -26.89
C SER A 92 20.24 -2.77 -27.21
N PHE A 93 20.43 -1.76 -26.36
CA PHE A 93 21.51 -0.78 -26.49
C PHE A 93 22.88 -1.44 -26.59
N LEU A 94 23.17 -2.39 -25.68
CA LEU A 94 24.43 -3.14 -25.67
C LEU A 94 24.59 -3.97 -26.94
N THR A 95 23.59 -4.78 -27.27
CA THR A 95 23.62 -5.69 -28.42
C THR A 95 23.77 -4.93 -29.74
N GLN A 96 22.98 -3.88 -29.97
CA GLN A 96 22.99 -3.12 -31.23
C GLN A 96 24.30 -2.37 -31.47
N ARG A 97 25.09 -2.11 -30.42
CA ARG A 97 26.39 -1.42 -30.50
C ARG A 97 27.58 -2.39 -30.39
N GLY A 98 27.34 -3.70 -30.40
CA GLY A 98 28.40 -4.71 -30.28
C GLY A 98 29.11 -4.69 -28.92
N LEU A 99 28.46 -4.16 -27.88
CA LEU A 99 28.99 -4.09 -26.52
C LEU A 99 28.60 -5.35 -25.73
N SER A 100 29.46 -5.75 -24.80
CA SER A 100 29.26 -6.99 -24.03
C SER A 100 28.20 -6.82 -22.94
N LEU A 101 27.12 -7.60 -23.01
CA LEU A 101 26.24 -7.82 -21.86
C LEU A 101 26.93 -8.75 -20.87
N TRP A 102 27.05 -8.32 -19.62
CA TRP A 102 27.70 -9.11 -18.58
C TRP A 102 26.83 -10.30 -18.18
N ASP A 103 27.44 -11.48 -18.11
CA ASP A 103 26.78 -12.63 -17.51
C ASP A 103 26.40 -12.31 -16.05
N LYS A 104 25.24 -12.81 -15.61
CA LYS A 104 24.69 -12.52 -14.29
C LYS A 104 25.62 -12.98 -13.16
N ASP A 105 26.42 -14.01 -13.35
CA ASP A 105 27.30 -14.57 -12.34
C ASP A 105 28.77 -14.16 -12.56
N SER A 106 29.03 -13.29 -13.53
CA SER A 106 30.37 -12.75 -13.75
C SER A 106 30.88 -11.92 -12.55
N PRO A 107 32.19 -11.95 -12.25
CA PRO A 107 32.76 -11.18 -11.14
C PRO A 107 32.43 -9.68 -11.19
N LYS A 108 32.41 -9.09 -12.39
CA LYS A 108 32.06 -7.68 -12.61
C LYS A 108 30.59 -7.37 -12.29
N ALA A 109 29.67 -8.23 -12.70
CA ALA A 109 28.24 -8.07 -12.39
C ALA A 109 27.96 -8.26 -10.89
N LEU A 110 28.60 -9.25 -10.26
CA LEU A 110 28.50 -9.48 -8.82
C LEU A 110 29.03 -8.30 -8.01
N ALA A 111 30.23 -7.79 -8.37
CA ALA A 111 30.83 -6.63 -7.70
C ALA A 111 29.97 -5.35 -7.88
N MET A 112 29.39 -5.14 -9.06
CA MET A 112 28.48 -4.03 -9.31
C MET A 112 27.22 -4.12 -8.46
N ARG A 113 26.56 -5.29 -8.45
CA ARG A 113 25.36 -5.52 -7.62
C ARG A 113 25.64 -5.35 -6.14
N GLU A 114 26.80 -5.81 -5.67
CA GLU A 114 27.19 -5.64 -4.27
C GLU A 114 27.32 -4.16 -3.91
N ARG A 115 28.00 -3.35 -4.73
CA ARG A 115 28.11 -1.90 -4.51
C ARG A 115 26.74 -1.21 -4.45
N LEU A 116 25.84 -1.56 -5.36
CA LEU A 116 24.48 -1.00 -5.44
C LEU A 116 23.57 -1.36 -4.25
N LYS A 117 23.93 -2.36 -3.42
CA LYS A 117 23.19 -2.66 -2.18
C LYS A 117 23.37 -1.62 -1.09
N HIS A 118 24.45 -0.85 -1.14
CA HIS A 118 24.80 0.15 -0.14
C HIS A 118 24.49 1.54 -0.70
N ASP A 119 23.98 2.46 0.14
CA ASP A 119 23.76 3.85 -0.30
C ASP A 119 25.10 4.50 -0.65
N VAL A 120 26.07 4.36 0.24
CA VAL A 120 27.46 4.77 0.09
C VAL A 120 28.36 3.62 0.55
N VAL A 121 29.46 3.38 -0.15
CA VAL A 121 30.50 2.42 0.22
C VAL A 121 31.74 3.21 0.66
N GLU A 122 32.03 3.16 1.95
CA GLU A 122 33.19 3.79 2.55
C GLU A 122 34.46 2.94 2.41
N GLY A 123 35.63 3.55 2.65
CA GLY A 123 36.91 2.83 2.68
C GLY A 123 37.37 2.28 1.33
N LEU A 124 36.84 2.80 0.22
CA LEU A 124 37.29 2.39 -1.10
C LEU A 124 38.77 2.82 -1.32
N PRO A 125 39.61 1.96 -1.91
CA PRO A 125 41.02 2.27 -2.13
C PRO A 125 41.18 3.51 -3.04
N PRO A 126 42.33 4.18 -3.07
CA PRO A 126 42.56 5.30 -3.98
C PRO A 126 42.20 4.95 -5.43
N LEU A 127 41.50 5.87 -6.10
CA LEU A 127 41.12 5.69 -7.50
C LEU A 127 42.37 5.85 -8.35
N LYS A 128 42.64 4.89 -9.24
CA LYS A 128 43.69 5.07 -10.24
C LYS A 128 43.25 6.12 -11.25
N GLU A 129 44.18 6.95 -11.69
CA GLU A 129 43.93 8.02 -12.66
C GLU A 129 43.25 7.46 -13.93
N GLY A 130 42.25 8.19 -14.43
CA GLY A 130 41.48 7.81 -15.61
C GLY A 130 40.49 6.65 -15.42
N ARG A 131 40.22 6.19 -14.19
CA ARG A 131 39.20 5.15 -13.94
C ARG A 131 37.97 5.72 -13.24
N THR A 132 36.79 5.35 -13.71
CA THR A 132 35.51 5.60 -13.02
C THR A 132 35.19 4.46 -12.05
N ARG A 133 34.59 4.78 -10.90
CA ARG A 133 34.17 3.78 -9.90
C ARG A 133 32.88 4.17 -9.23
N LEU A 134 31.95 3.22 -9.15
CA LEU A 134 30.71 3.39 -8.40
C LEU A 134 30.99 3.42 -6.90
N THR A 135 30.52 4.47 -6.24
CA THR A 135 30.69 4.74 -4.79
C THR A 135 29.52 4.26 -3.94
N GLY A 136 28.51 3.64 -4.54
CA GLY A 136 27.29 3.20 -3.89
C GLY A 136 26.08 3.51 -4.79
N LEU A 137 24.87 3.26 -4.29
CA LEU A 137 23.64 3.58 -5.01
C LEU A 137 23.57 5.08 -5.32
N THR A 138 23.84 5.96 -4.35
CA THR A 138 23.67 7.41 -4.53
C THR A 138 24.64 8.00 -5.55
N GLY A 139 25.77 7.32 -5.80
CA GLY A 139 26.75 7.72 -6.82
C GLY A 139 26.47 7.15 -8.21
N LEU A 140 25.34 6.46 -8.44
CA LEU A 140 25.07 5.83 -9.74
C LEU A 140 24.94 6.84 -10.87
N THR A 141 24.29 7.97 -10.65
CA THR A 141 24.11 9.01 -11.67
C THR A 141 25.45 9.58 -12.13
N GLU A 142 26.31 10.00 -11.20
CA GLU A 142 27.67 10.48 -11.47
C GLU A 142 28.54 9.40 -12.14
N PHE A 143 28.39 8.15 -11.70
CA PHE A 143 29.06 7.02 -12.32
C PHE A 143 28.64 6.85 -13.78
N VAL A 144 27.34 6.92 -14.06
CA VAL A 144 26.78 6.83 -15.42
C VAL A 144 27.13 8.05 -16.26
N GLU A 145 27.42 9.20 -15.66
CA GLU A 145 27.84 10.42 -16.37
C GLU A 145 29.28 10.33 -16.90
N THR A 146 30.14 9.56 -16.24
CA THR A 146 31.58 9.51 -16.57
C THR A 146 32.04 8.15 -17.11
N ALA A 147 31.31 7.06 -16.83
CA ALA A 147 31.66 5.74 -17.32
C ALA A 147 31.53 5.59 -18.84
N GLU A 148 32.32 4.68 -19.40
CA GLU A 148 32.20 4.19 -20.77
C GLU A 148 30.84 3.53 -21.03
N PRO A 149 30.31 3.55 -22.28
CA PRO A 149 28.95 3.12 -22.59
C PRO A 149 28.63 1.68 -22.17
N GLU A 150 29.58 0.75 -22.37
CA GLU A 150 29.38 -0.65 -21.94
C GLU A 150 29.23 -0.76 -20.43
N ILE A 151 30.10 -0.08 -19.68
CA ILE A 151 30.14 -0.14 -18.22
C ILE A 151 28.89 0.53 -17.64
N ALA A 152 28.52 1.70 -18.17
CA ALA A 152 27.32 2.43 -17.77
C ALA A 152 26.06 1.60 -18.01
N ALA A 153 25.88 1.03 -19.21
CA ALA A 153 24.71 0.22 -19.53
C ALA A 153 24.62 -1.05 -18.66
N ASN A 154 25.73 -1.73 -18.40
CA ASN A 154 25.72 -2.91 -17.52
C ASN A 154 25.48 -2.56 -16.04
N ALA A 155 25.93 -1.39 -15.58
CA ALA A 155 25.57 -0.88 -14.26
C ALA A 155 24.06 -0.64 -14.15
N MET A 156 23.46 -0.03 -15.18
CA MET A 156 22.01 0.16 -15.25
C MET A 156 21.25 -1.16 -15.31
N VAL A 157 21.72 -2.15 -16.09
CA VAL A 157 21.16 -3.51 -16.07
C VAL A 157 21.17 -4.10 -14.64
N CYS A 158 22.25 -3.94 -13.89
CA CYS A 158 22.33 -4.42 -12.50
C CYS A 158 21.31 -3.70 -11.59
N ALA A 159 21.26 -2.37 -11.66
CA ALA A 159 20.39 -1.54 -10.84
C ALA A 159 18.89 -1.82 -11.13
N VAL A 160 18.51 -1.88 -12.41
CA VAL A 160 17.14 -2.19 -12.84
C VAL A 160 16.71 -3.57 -12.38
N ASN A 161 17.57 -4.59 -12.48
CA ASN A 161 17.26 -5.92 -11.95
C ASN A 161 17.08 -5.92 -10.43
N GLN A 162 17.90 -5.17 -9.68
CA GLN A 162 17.74 -5.05 -8.23
C GLN A 162 16.44 -4.34 -7.86
N ALA A 163 16.08 -3.26 -8.56
CA ALA A 163 14.81 -2.57 -8.38
C ALA A 163 13.62 -3.51 -8.65
N ALA A 164 13.62 -4.21 -9.79
CA ALA A 164 12.57 -5.16 -10.16
C ALA A 164 12.45 -6.32 -9.16
N PHE A 165 13.58 -6.83 -8.64
CA PHE A 165 13.58 -7.84 -7.59
C PHE A 165 12.93 -7.34 -6.29
N LEU A 166 13.29 -6.13 -5.85
CA LEU A 166 12.72 -5.51 -4.65
C LEU A 166 11.22 -5.24 -4.81
N LEU A 167 10.78 -4.79 -5.98
CA LEU A 167 9.36 -4.57 -6.28
C LEU A 167 8.57 -5.86 -6.27
N ARG A 168 9.11 -6.96 -6.83
CA ARG A 168 8.47 -8.28 -6.70
C ARG A 168 8.31 -8.68 -5.23
N ARG A 169 9.35 -8.52 -4.41
CA ARG A 169 9.28 -8.80 -2.96
C ARG A 169 8.27 -7.91 -2.25
N LEU A 170 8.12 -6.66 -2.68
CA LEU A 170 7.14 -5.73 -2.14
C LEU A 170 5.70 -6.18 -2.46
N VAL A 171 5.40 -6.59 -3.70
CA VAL A 171 4.10 -7.16 -4.07
C VAL A 171 3.80 -8.42 -3.24
N GLU A 172 4.77 -9.33 -3.10
CA GLU A 172 4.63 -10.52 -2.25
C GLU A 172 4.33 -10.16 -0.79
N ARG A 173 4.95 -9.10 -0.27
CA ARG A 173 4.70 -8.61 1.10
C ARG A 173 3.32 -7.99 1.23
N GLN A 174 2.93 -7.11 0.31
CA GLN A 174 1.61 -6.47 0.31
C GLN A 174 0.49 -7.52 0.23
N SER A 175 0.70 -8.60 -0.55
CA SER A 175 -0.23 -9.72 -0.64
C SER A 175 -0.37 -10.47 0.71
N ARG A 176 0.75 -10.77 1.39
CA ARG A 176 0.70 -11.35 2.75
C ARG A 176 0.02 -10.42 3.75
N ASP A 177 0.37 -9.14 3.72
CA ASP A 177 -0.23 -8.13 4.60
C ASP A 177 -1.75 -8.04 4.41
N PHE A 178 -2.25 -8.17 3.17
CA PHE A 178 -3.68 -8.20 2.88
C PHE A 178 -4.37 -9.45 3.47
N VAL A 179 -3.75 -10.63 3.32
CA VAL A 179 -4.28 -11.88 3.92
C VAL A 179 -4.32 -11.80 5.45
N GLU A 180 -3.29 -11.23 6.07
CA GLU A 180 -3.17 -11.16 7.53
C GLU A 180 -4.05 -10.08 8.17
N LYS A 181 -4.19 -8.92 7.52
CA LYS A 181 -4.80 -7.71 8.14
C LYS A 181 -6.16 -7.33 7.54
N GLY A 182 -6.56 -7.97 6.45
CA GLY A 182 -7.78 -7.63 5.71
C GLY A 182 -7.65 -6.34 4.90
N GLY A 183 -8.79 -5.92 4.36
CA GLY A 183 -8.92 -4.75 3.51
C GLY A 183 -9.62 -3.56 4.18
N PHE A 184 -9.92 -2.57 3.35
CA PHE A 184 -10.53 -1.32 3.79
C PHE A 184 -11.99 -1.51 4.22
N THR A 185 -12.72 -2.42 3.56
CA THR A 185 -14.12 -2.73 3.89
C THR A 185 -14.23 -3.31 5.29
N GLU A 186 -13.35 -4.25 5.64
CA GLU A 186 -13.26 -4.86 6.97
C GLU A 186 -12.90 -3.81 8.02
N SER A 187 -11.91 -2.93 7.72
CA SER A 187 -11.55 -1.83 8.61
C SER A 187 -12.70 -0.84 8.86
N LEU A 188 -13.48 -0.49 7.83
CA LEU A 188 -14.69 0.32 7.97
C LEU A 188 -15.75 -0.35 8.84
N TYR A 189 -15.95 -1.66 8.66
CA TYR A 189 -16.89 -2.43 9.47
C TYR A 189 -16.46 -2.46 10.94
N GLU A 190 -15.18 -2.73 11.23
CA GLU A 190 -14.64 -2.68 12.58
C GLU A 190 -14.77 -1.29 13.22
N ALA A 191 -14.44 -0.23 12.47
CA ALA A 191 -14.56 1.15 12.95
C ALA A 191 -16.02 1.49 13.28
N ARG A 192 -16.98 1.06 12.44
CA ARG A 192 -18.41 1.25 12.67
C ARG A 192 -18.89 0.48 13.90
N THR A 193 -18.45 -0.76 14.08
CA THR A 193 -18.81 -1.60 15.25
C THR A 193 -18.25 -1.00 16.54
N LYS A 194 -16.99 -0.54 16.54
CA LYS A 194 -16.38 0.16 17.69
C LYS A 194 -17.08 1.47 18.00
N ALA A 195 -17.41 2.27 16.98
CA ALA A 195 -18.16 3.51 17.16
C ALA A 195 -19.53 3.25 17.79
N ARG A 196 -20.24 2.20 17.35
CA ARG A 196 -21.53 1.79 17.94
C ARG A 196 -21.39 1.34 19.40
N ALA A 197 -20.40 0.50 19.70
CA ALA A 197 -20.12 0.06 21.07
C ALA A 197 -19.75 1.23 21.99
N ALA A 198 -18.98 2.20 21.49
CA ALA A 198 -18.61 3.42 22.23
C ALA A 198 -19.79 4.37 22.45
N THR A 199 -20.77 4.40 21.54
CA THR A 199 -22.03 5.15 21.73
C THR A 199 -23.02 4.46 22.67
N GLY A 200 -22.73 3.25 23.13
CA GLY A 200 -23.31 2.66 24.35
C GLY A 200 -24.82 2.40 24.43
N ASP A 201 -25.64 2.72 23.43
CA ASP A 201 -27.08 2.89 23.73
C ASP A 201 -28.06 2.03 22.92
N ALA A 202 -27.73 1.49 21.75
CA ALA A 202 -28.74 0.79 20.94
C ALA A 202 -28.79 -0.72 21.23
N PRO A 203 -29.82 -1.25 21.92
CA PRO A 203 -30.01 -2.69 22.11
C PRO A 203 -30.34 -3.39 20.79
N GLU A 204 -30.12 -4.71 20.76
CA GLU A 204 -30.61 -5.58 19.69
C GLU A 204 -32.12 -5.80 19.83
N CYS A 205 -32.81 -5.92 18.70
CA CYS A 205 -34.26 -6.14 18.69
C CYS A 205 -34.60 -7.54 19.24
N PRO A 206 -35.48 -7.67 20.25
CA PRO A 206 -35.83 -8.97 20.84
C PRO A 206 -36.60 -9.90 19.89
N LEU A 207 -37.05 -9.41 18.73
CA LEU A 207 -37.81 -10.19 17.74
C LEU A 207 -36.99 -10.67 16.54
N CYS A 208 -35.89 -10.01 16.21
CA CYS A 208 -35.14 -10.35 14.99
C CYS A 208 -33.63 -10.06 15.07
N GLU A 209 -33.13 -9.67 16.25
CA GLU A 209 -31.71 -9.43 16.56
C GLU A 209 -31.07 -8.25 15.79
N LYS A 210 -31.79 -7.64 14.85
CA LYS A 210 -31.34 -6.43 14.15
C LYS A 210 -31.30 -5.24 15.10
N GLU A 211 -30.38 -4.32 14.83
CA GLU A 211 -30.18 -3.10 15.63
C GLU A 211 -31.46 -2.26 15.77
N MET A 212 -31.61 -1.61 16.93
CA MET A 212 -32.69 -0.66 17.18
C MET A 212 -32.22 0.79 17.03
N ARG A 213 -33.16 1.70 16.78
CA ARG A 213 -32.94 3.15 16.72
C ARG A 213 -33.84 3.84 17.73
N LYS A 214 -33.32 4.87 18.41
CA LYS A 214 -34.13 5.72 19.28
C LYS A 214 -35.16 6.47 18.44
N ARG A 215 -36.43 6.43 18.85
CA ARG A 215 -37.57 7.07 18.20
C ARG A 215 -38.43 7.74 19.27
N THR A 216 -39.14 8.79 18.90
CA THR A 216 -40.10 9.47 19.77
C THR A 216 -41.52 9.14 19.31
N ALA A 217 -42.39 8.72 20.22
CA ALA A 217 -43.78 8.42 19.87
C ALA A 217 -44.55 9.70 19.50
N GLY A 218 -45.20 9.72 18.34
CA GLY A 218 -45.89 10.90 17.83
C GLY A 218 -47.37 11.04 18.23
N LYS A 219 -48.01 9.96 18.72
CA LYS A 219 -49.44 9.91 19.08
C LYS A 219 -49.69 8.90 20.21
N GLY A 220 -50.77 9.08 20.97
CA GLY A 220 -51.20 8.16 22.04
C GLY A 220 -50.65 8.51 23.43
N ALA A 221 -50.91 7.64 24.41
CA ALA A 221 -50.58 7.87 25.83
C ALA A 221 -49.07 8.04 26.13
N ASN A 222 -48.21 7.59 25.21
CA ASN A 222 -46.76 7.71 25.31
C ASN A 222 -46.17 8.78 24.38
N ALA A 223 -47.01 9.65 23.79
CA ALA A 223 -46.54 10.71 22.90
C ALA A 223 -45.47 11.57 23.58
N GLY A 224 -44.36 11.81 22.89
CA GLY A 224 -43.20 12.54 23.41
C GLY A 224 -42.16 11.69 24.14
N LYS A 225 -42.45 10.43 24.51
CA LYS A 225 -41.46 9.53 25.12
C LYS A 225 -40.55 8.90 24.07
N GLU A 226 -39.28 8.67 24.43
CA GLU A 226 -38.30 7.96 23.61
C GLU A 226 -38.40 6.43 23.83
N PHE A 227 -38.26 5.68 22.75
CA PHE A 227 -38.18 4.22 22.76
C PHE A 227 -37.20 3.74 21.69
N TRP A 228 -36.64 2.56 21.85
CA TRP A 228 -35.89 1.84 20.83
C TRP A 228 -36.87 1.16 19.88
N GLY A 229 -36.80 1.43 18.59
CA GLY A 229 -37.58 0.74 17.55
C GLY A 229 -36.68 0.02 16.55
N CYS A 230 -37.07 -1.18 16.12
CA CYS A 230 -36.30 -1.99 15.18
C CYS A 230 -35.94 -1.22 13.90
N SER A 231 -34.69 -1.39 13.42
CA SER A 231 -34.23 -0.81 12.16
C SER A 231 -34.89 -1.39 10.91
N ALA A 232 -35.49 -2.59 11.01
CA ALA A 232 -36.21 -3.26 9.93
C ALA A 232 -37.73 -3.01 9.97
N TYR A 233 -38.20 -1.90 10.54
CA TYR A 233 -39.60 -1.50 10.42
C TYR A 233 -39.88 -1.01 8.98
N PRO A 234 -41.01 -1.41 8.34
CA PRO A 234 -42.20 -2.05 8.92
C PRO A 234 -42.18 -3.58 9.02
N GLU A 235 -41.18 -4.26 8.45
CA GLU A 235 -41.07 -5.72 8.38
C GLU A 235 -40.87 -6.38 9.76
N CYS A 236 -40.26 -5.67 10.71
CA CYS A 236 -40.16 -6.04 12.11
C CYS A 236 -40.59 -4.87 12.99
N ARG A 237 -41.54 -5.12 13.90
CA ARG A 237 -42.13 -4.10 14.79
C ARG A 237 -41.62 -4.17 16.23
N GLY A 238 -40.45 -4.77 16.47
CA GLY A 238 -39.90 -4.88 17.82
C GLY A 238 -39.53 -3.52 18.41
N THR A 239 -39.81 -3.35 19.70
CA THR A 239 -39.57 -2.12 20.46
C THR A 239 -39.02 -2.42 21.86
N LEU A 240 -38.18 -1.54 22.41
CA LEU A 240 -37.70 -1.57 23.80
C LEU A 240 -37.78 -0.16 24.40
N GLU A 241 -37.92 -0.06 25.72
CA GLU A 241 -37.92 1.24 26.41
C GLU A 241 -36.49 1.76 26.60
N VAL A 242 -36.31 3.09 26.59
CA VAL A 242 -35.01 3.72 26.85
C VAL A 242 -34.87 3.92 28.36
N GLY A 243 -34.14 3.01 29.02
CA GLY A 243 -33.80 3.12 30.43
C GLY A 243 -34.92 2.68 31.38
N GLY A 244 -34.82 1.43 31.85
CA GLY A 244 -35.50 0.95 33.04
C GLY A 244 -34.61 -0.11 33.68
N GLU A 245 -34.10 0.16 34.88
CA GLU A 245 -33.55 -0.88 35.76
C GLU A 245 -34.58 -2.01 35.83
N SER A 246 -34.11 -3.25 35.75
CA SER A 246 -34.95 -4.43 35.96
C SER A 246 -35.44 -4.44 37.42
N ASP A 247 -36.54 -3.77 37.70
CA ASP A 247 -37.26 -3.93 38.96
C ASP A 247 -37.87 -5.33 38.97
N LYS A 248 -37.13 -6.27 39.57
CA LYS A 248 -37.71 -7.47 40.15
C LYS A 248 -38.52 -7.04 41.38
N SER A 249 -39.82 -6.81 41.21
CA SER A 249 -40.74 -6.80 42.35
C SER A 249 -41.14 -8.24 42.68
N ASP A 250 -40.44 -8.81 43.66
CA ASP A 250 -40.92 -9.94 44.47
C ASP A 250 -42.00 -9.46 45.47
N GLY A 251 -42.97 -10.34 45.75
CA GLY A 251 -43.88 -10.28 46.91
C GLY A 251 -45.35 -9.97 46.56
N SER A 252 -46.27 -10.94 46.39
CA SER A 252 -46.89 -11.89 47.34
C SER A 252 -48.12 -11.34 48.10
N ASP A 253 -49.23 -12.09 47.99
CA ASP A 253 -50.33 -12.28 48.96
C ASP A 253 -51.28 -11.10 49.28
N LEU A 254 -52.59 -11.24 49.54
CA LEU A 254 -53.54 -12.33 49.76
C LEU A 254 -54.93 -11.65 49.81
N SER A 255 -56.01 -12.35 49.41
CA SER A 255 -57.24 -12.44 50.24
C SER A 255 -58.35 -13.24 49.56
N ASP A 256 -58.55 -14.46 50.04
CA ASP A 256 -59.87 -15.08 50.16
C ASP A 256 -60.81 -14.16 50.95
N ASN A 257 -62.07 -14.01 50.51
CA ASN A 257 -63.15 -14.37 51.41
C ASN A 257 -64.49 -14.67 50.72
N ASN A 258 -65.11 -15.69 51.29
CA ASN A 258 -66.33 -16.39 50.96
C ASN A 258 -67.58 -15.60 51.40
N SER A 259 -68.72 -15.79 50.72
CA SER A 259 -70.04 -15.64 51.36
C SER A 259 -71.09 -16.48 50.62
N LYS A 260 -71.69 -17.36 51.42
CA LYS A 260 -72.70 -18.38 51.13
C LYS A 260 -74.09 -17.77 50.87
N GLY A 261 -74.92 -18.54 50.18
CA GLY A 261 -76.39 -18.46 50.14
C GLY A 261 -76.94 -19.65 49.37
#